data_AF-A0A950MAT7-F1
#
_entry.id   AF-A0A950MAT7-F1
#
_cell.length_a   1.000
_cell.length_b   1.000
_cell.length_c   1.000
_cell.angle_alpha   90.00
_cell.angle_beta   90.00
_cell.angle_gamma   90.00
#
_symmetry.space_group_name_H-M   'P 1'
#
loop_
_entity.id
_entity.type
_entity.pdbx_description
1 polymer ?
#
loop_
_entity_poly.entity_id
_entity_poly.type
_entity_poly.pdbx_seq_one_letter_code
_entity_poly.pdbx_strand_id
1 'polypeptide(L)'
;ADALIILTDQRGLYTADPRRDPGAEFVHEARAGDAELEAMAGGAGSSIGRGGMLTKILAAKRAAASGAHTVIAWGREEQALVRLAQGEAIGTQLTAQTGHLTARKQWMADHLQTAGSVTLDAGAVQKLTAEGKSLLPIGVVAVAGEFGRGDVITCTDEAGRAIARGITNYASSEARRIMRRPSAEIAAILGFVEEPELIHRDNMVLL
;
A
#
# COMPACT_ATOMS: atom_id res chain seq x y z
N ALA A 1 -0.62 -5.99 -2.85
CA ALA A 1 -0.96 -7.42 -2.82
C ALA A 1 -2.25 -7.56 -2.03
N ASP A 2 -3.18 -8.42 -2.47
CA ASP A 2 -4.50 -8.51 -1.83
C ASP A 2 -4.46 -9.31 -0.52
N ALA A 3 -3.54 -10.27 -0.41
CA ALA A 3 -3.34 -11.06 0.79
C ALA A 3 -1.86 -11.45 1.00
N LEU A 4 -1.48 -11.60 2.28
CA LEU A 4 -0.25 -12.22 2.75
C LEU A 4 -0.60 -13.60 3.33
N ILE A 5 0.07 -14.66 2.88
CA ILE A 5 -0.11 -16.01 3.46
C ILE A 5 1.15 -16.38 4.24
N ILE A 6 0.99 -16.64 5.53
CA ILE A 6 2.05 -17.08 6.44
C ILE A 6 1.85 -18.57 6.73
N LEU A 7 2.66 -19.40 6.10
CA LEU A 7 2.73 -20.82 6.42
C LEU A 7 3.63 -21.04 7.64
N THR A 8 3.11 -21.72 8.66
CA THR A 8 3.82 -21.94 9.94
C THR A 8 3.70 -23.39 10.39
N ASP A 9 4.39 -23.76 11.46
CA ASP A 9 4.30 -25.05 12.14
C ASP A 9 3.07 -25.22 13.07
N GLN A 10 2.28 -24.16 13.27
CA GLN A 10 1.03 -24.15 14.04
C GLN A 10 -0.19 -24.14 13.10
N ARG A 11 -1.35 -24.58 13.59
CA ARG A 11 -2.61 -24.58 12.81
C ARG A 11 -3.14 -23.19 12.51
N GLY A 12 -2.87 -22.24 13.39
CA GLY A 12 -3.37 -20.88 13.33
C GLY A 12 -3.14 -20.21 14.69
N LEU A 13 -3.89 -19.15 14.94
CA LEU A 13 -3.92 -18.45 16.21
C LEU A 13 -4.91 -19.11 17.17
N TYR A 14 -4.53 -19.12 18.45
CA TYR A 14 -5.39 -19.51 19.56
C TYR A 14 -5.47 -18.34 20.55
N THR A 15 -6.55 -18.28 21.34
CA THR A 15 -6.74 -17.23 22.37
C THR A 15 -5.71 -17.30 23.49
N ALA A 16 -5.09 -18.48 23.71
CA ALA A 16 -3.96 -18.72 24.60
C ALA A 16 -3.08 -19.85 24.03
N ASP A 17 -1.93 -20.17 24.63
CA ASP A 17 -1.11 -21.32 24.23
C ASP A 17 -1.86 -22.63 24.54
N PRO A 18 -2.33 -23.39 23.53
CA PRO A 18 -3.15 -24.59 23.75
C PRO A 18 -2.37 -25.74 24.42
N ARG A 19 -1.04 -25.62 24.52
CA ARG A 19 -0.20 -26.58 25.28
C ARG A 19 -0.25 -26.33 26.78
N ARG A 20 -0.65 -25.13 27.20
CA ARG A 20 -0.65 -24.67 28.60
C ARG A 20 -2.05 -24.40 29.12
N ASP A 21 -2.95 -23.96 28.24
CA ASP A 21 -4.33 -23.67 28.57
C ASP A 21 -5.29 -24.59 27.78
N PRO A 22 -5.94 -25.56 28.45
CA PRO A 22 -6.96 -26.41 27.82
C PRO A 22 -8.18 -25.64 27.31
N GLY A 23 -8.42 -24.44 27.83
CA GLY A 23 -9.51 -23.54 27.38
C GLY A 23 -9.13 -22.66 26.19
N ALA A 24 -7.94 -22.83 25.61
CA ALA A 24 -7.53 -22.08 24.43
C ALA A 24 -8.43 -22.40 23.22
N GLU A 25 -9.14 -21.39 22.75
CA GLU A 25 -10.02 -21.51 21.59
C GLU A 25 -9.29 -21.13 20.31
N PHE A 26 -9.65 -21.80 19.21
CA PHE A 26 -9.07 -21.51 17.90
C PHE A 26 -9.70 -20.24 17.34
N VAL A 27 -8.85 -19.30 16.90
CA VAL A 27 -9.30 -18.05 16.28
C VAL A 27 -9.41 -18.29 14.77
N HIS A 28 -10.62 -18.42 14.27
CA HIS A 28 -10.85 -18.56 12.82
C HIS A 28 -10.67 -17.24 12.08
N GLU A 29 -11.22 -16.16 12.63
CA GLU A 29 -11.17 -14.83 12.04
C GLU A 29 -10.92 -13.77 13.10
N ALA A 30 -10.13 -12.75 12.77
CA ALA A 30 -9.98 -11.56 13.59
C ALA A 30 -9.61 -10.34 12.74
N ARG A 31 -9.59 -9.16 13.37
CA ARG A 31 -9.21 -7.90 12.73
C ARG A 31 -7.70 -7.71 12.83
N ALA A 32 -7.05 -7.52 11.68
CA ALA A 32 -5.61 -7.27 11.68
C ALA A 32 -5.31 -5.95 12.42
N GLY A 33 -4.40 -6.00 13.40
CA GLY A 33 -4.01 -4.84 14.20
C GLY A 33 -4.82 -4.61 15.47
N ASP A 34 -5.77 -5.49 15.80
CA ASP A 34 -6.44 -5.49 17.10
C ASP A 34 -5.43 -5.71 18.24
N ALA A 35 -5.49 -4.86 19.27
CA ALA A 35 -4.58 -4.91 20.41
C ALA A 35 -4.74 -6.20 21.23
N GLU A 36 -5.93 -6.81 21.22
CA GLU A 36 -6.17 -8.08 21.90
C GLU A 36 -5.33 -9.22 21.30
N LEU A 37 -5.10 -9.22 19.98
CA LEU A 37 -4.28 -10.23 19.31
C LEU A 37 -2.82 -10.16 19.73
N GLU A 38 -2.29 -8.94 19.91
CA GLU A 38 -0.93 -8.73 20.40
C GLU A 38 -0.80 -9.19 21.86
N ALA A 39 -1.80 -8.91 22.70
CA ALA A 39 -1.83 -9.37 24.09
C ALA A 39 -1.90 -10.90 24.19
N MET A 40 -2.76 -11.55 23.39
CA MET A 40 -2.89 -13.01 23.33
C MET A 40 -1.57 -13.69 22.90
N ALA A 41 -0.87 -13.11 21.91
CA ALA A 41 0.38 -13.69 21.42
C ALA A 41 1.63 -13.25 22.20
N GLY A 42 1.54 -12.20 23.01
CA GLY A 42 2.59 -11.66 23.85
C GLY A 42 2.74 -12.35 25.22
N GLY A 43 1.89 -13.33 25.54
CA GLY A 43 1.93 -14.10 26.79
C GLY A 43 3.27 -14.80 27.08
N ALA A 44 3.47 -15.16 28.35
CA ALA A 44 4.71 -15.70 28.93
C ALA A 44 5.23 -16.94 28.16
N GLY A 45 6.18 -16.72 27.25
CA GLY A 45 6.76 -17.75 26.38
C GLY A 45 7.12 -17.24 24.99
N SER A 46 6.59 -16.08 24.58
CA SER A 46 6.94 -15.41 23.32
C SER A 46 8.30 -14.72 23.40
N SER A 47 9.38 -15.51 23.50
CA SER A 47 10.73 -14.96 23.40
C SER A 47 10.88 -14.18 22.09
N ILE A 48 11.23 -12.89 22.21
CA ILE A 48 11.30 -11.86 21.15
C ILE A 48 12.27 -12.20 19.99
N GLY A 49 12.90 -13.39 19.97
CA GLY A 49 13.98 -13.73 19.06
C GLY A 49 13.76 -14.88 18.05
N ARG A 50 12.57 -15.49 17.92
CA ARG A 50 12.40 -16.72 17.08
C ARG A 50 11.18 -16.77 16.13
N GLY A 51 10.63 -15.64 15.68
CA GLY A 51 9.53 -15.68 14.70
C GLY A 51 8.25 -16.34 15.23
N GLY A 52 7.93 -16.11 16.50
CA GLY A 52 6.74 -16.66 17.17
C GLY A 52 5.42 -16.07 16.65
N MET A 53 4.30 -16.44 17.28
CA MET A 53 2.97 -15.98 16.86
C MET A 53 2.86 -14.45 16.87
N LEU A 54 3.46 -13.77 17.86
CA LEU A 54 3.49 -12.31 17.93
C LEU A 54 4.10 -11.67 16.68
N THR A 55 5.21 -12.20 16.16
CA THR A 55 5.84 -11.68 14.94
C THR A 55 4.92 -11.80 13.72
N LYS A 56 4.12 -12.86 13.64
CA LYS A 56 3.15 -13.08 12.55
C LYS A 56 1.98 -12.11 12.63
N ILE A 57 1.50 -11.82 13.84
CA ILE A 57 0.46 -10.81 14.09
C ILE A 57 0.98 -9.42 13.75
N LEU A 58 2.22 -9.08 14.13
CA LEU A 58 2.85 -7.81 13.76
C LEU A 58 3.06 -7.70 12.24
N ALA A 59 3.43 -8.79 11.57
CA ALA A 59 3.51 -8.83 10.11
C ALA A 59 2.13 -8.62 9.46
N ALA A 60 1.09 -9.25 9.99
CA ALA A 60 -0.29 -9.06 9.53
C ALA A 60 -0.77 -7.61 9.73
N LYS A 61 -0.47 -7.00 10.88
CA LYS A 61 -0.76 -5.58 11.15
C LYS A 61 -0.08 -4.66 10.13
N ARG A 62 1.19 -4.94 9.78
CA ARG A 62 1.92 -4.19 8.74
C ARG A 62 1.33 -4.41 7.35
N ALA A 63 0.96 -5.64 7.00
CA ALA A 63 0.33 -5.94 5.72
C ALA A 63 -1.03 -5.21 5.59
N ALA A 64 -1.82 -5.21 6.66
CA ALA A 64 -3.11 -4.52 6.74
C ALA A 64 -2.99 -2.99 6.61
N ALA A 65 -1.86 -2.39 6.99
CA ALA A 65 -1.59 -0.98 6.75
C ALA A 65 -1.48 -0.62 5.24
N SER A 66 -1.28 -1.62 4.38
CA SER A 66 -1.38 -1.50 2.92
C SER A 66 -2.70 -2.06 2.36
N GLY A 67 -3.63 -2.45 3.23
CA GLY A 67 -4.92 -3.07 2.92
C GLY A 67 -4.86 -4.53 2.46
N ALA A 68 -3.76 -5.23 2.72
CA ALA A 68 -3.64 -6.65 2.46
C ALA A 68 -4.22 -7.47 3.64
N HIS A 69 -5.08 -8.44 3.33
CA HIS A 69 -5.52 -9.45 4.31
C HIS A 69 -4.34 -10.36 4.68
N THR A 70 -4.42 -11.08 5.79
CA THR A 70 -3.40 -12.08 6.14
C THR A 70 -4.02 -13.40 6.53
N VAL A 71 -3.50 -14.52 6.03
CA VAL A 71 -3.88 -15.86 6.49
C VAL A 71 -2.68 -16.51 7.17
N ILE A 72 -2.88 -17.00 8.39
CA ILE A 72 -1.89 -17.80 9.13
C ILE A 72 -2.37 -19.24 9.10
N ALA A 73 -1.66 -20.11 8.38
CA ALA A 73 -2.05 -21.50 8.17
C ALA A 73 -0.89 -22.46 8.44
N TRP A 74 -1.22 -23.73 8.70
CA TRP A 74 -0.20 -24.76 8.86
C TRP A 74 0.44 -25.10 7.52
N GLY A 75 1.77 -25.01 7.44
CA GLY A 75 2.52 -25.32 6.23
C GLY A 75 2.50 -26.80 5.83
N ARG A 76 1.98 -27.68 6.69
CA ARG A 76 1.77 -29.12 6.38
C ARG A 76 0.36 -29.45 5.91
N GLU A 77 -0.56 -28.50 5.99
CA GLU A 77 -1.52 -28.14 4.94
C GLU A 77 -1.45 -28.91 3.61
N GLU A 78 -2.10 -30.06 3.46
CA GLU A 78 -2.22 -30.65 2.12
C GLU A 78 -2.93 -29.66 1.18
N GLN A 79 -2.21 -29.28 0.11
CA GLN A 79 -2.66 -28.32 -0.89
C GLN A 79 -3.20 -27.00 -0.33
N ALA A 80 -2.67 -26.53 0.81
CA ALA A 80 -3.19 -25.36 1.54
C ALA A 80 -3.41 -24.13 0.65
N LEU A 81 -2.43 -23.77 -0.18
CA LEU A 81 -2.51 -22.59 -1.05
C LEU A 81 -3.58 -22.72 -2.14
N VAL A 82 -3.74 -23.92 -2.70
CA VAL A 82 -4.75 -24.18 -3.75
C VAL A 82 -6.15 -24.10 -3.15
N ARG A 83 -6.35 -24.72 -1.98
CA ARG A 83 -7.62 -24.72 -1.25
C ARG A 83 -8.00 -23.32 -0.76
N LEU A 84 -7.04 -22.57 -0.23
CA LEU A 84 -7.23 -21.15 0.10
C LEU A 84 -7.63 -20.32 -1.13
N ALA A 85 -6.99 -20.55 -2.29
CA ALA A 85 -7.34 -19.86 -3.53
C ALA A 85 -8.74 -20.24 -4.06
N GLN A 86 -9.27 -21.40 -3.68
CA GLN A 86 -10.64 -21.85 -3.97
C GLN A 86 -11.68 -21.31 -2.97
N GLY A 87 -11.24 -20.56 -1.95
CA GLY A 87 -12.12 -19.96 -0.94
C GLY A 87 -12.35 -20.83 0.30
N GLU A 88 -11.59 -21.92 0.47
CA GLU A 88 -11.67 -22.72 1.70
C GLU A 88 -11.01 -21.99 2.86
N ALA A 89 -11.72 -21.86 3.99
CA ALA A 89 -11.19 -21.25 5.20
C ALA A 89 -10.21 -22.20 5.91
N ILE A 90 -8.91 -21.93 5.79
CA ILE A 90 -7.84 -22.72 6.41
C ILE A 90 -7.02 -21.83 7.35
N GLY A 91 -6.88 -22.27 8.60
CA GLY A 91 -6.11 -21.53 9.60
C GLY A 91 -6.88 -20.32 10.15
N THR A 92 -6.15 -19.23 10.41
CA THR A 92 -6.70 -17.97 10.91
C THR A 92 -6.64 -16.88 9.85
N GLN A 93 -7.75 -16.22 9.57
CA GLN A 93 -7.81 -15.06 8.70
C GLN A 93 -7.81 -13.75 9.51
N LEU A 94 -6.88 -12.86 9.19
CA LEU A 94 -6.77 -11.52 9.73
C LEU A 94 -7.17 -10.51 8.66
N THR A 95 -8.32 -9.88 8.86
CA THR A 95 -8.93 -9.00 7.86
C THR A 95 -8.39 -7.58 8.02
N ALA A 96 -7.87 -7.00 6.92
CA ALA A 96 -7.54 -5.57 6.88
C ALA A 96 -8.84 -4.75 6.88
N GLN A 97 -8.90 -3.71 7.71
CA GLN A 97 -10.10 -2.86 7.81
C GLN A 97 -10.17 -1.80 6.71
N THR A 98 -9.03 -1.48 6.09
CA THR A 98 -8.91 -0.47 5.06
C THR A 98 -8.67 -1.17 3.72
N GLY A 99 -9.48 -0.86 2.70
CA GLY A 99 -9.23 -1.35 1.34
C GLY A 99 -7.85 -0.90 0.83
N HIS A 100 -7.18 -1.73 0.05
CA HIS A 100 -5.79 -1.51 -0.43
C HIS A 100 -5.56 -0.13 -1.07
N LEU A 101 -6.54 0.38 -1.82
CA LEU A 101 -6.49 1.71 -2.42
C LEU A 101 -6.60 2.84 -1.38
N THR A 102 -7.43 2.68 -0.36
CA THR A 102 -7.61 3.66 0.71
C THR A 102 -6.37 3.75 1.60
N ALA A 103 -5.76 2.60 1.91
CA ALA A 103 -4.54 2.51 2.70
C ALA A 103 -3.35 3.21 2.01
N ARG A 104 -3.16 2.95 0.70
CA ARG A 104 -2.11 3.59 -0.09
C ARG A 104 -2.32 5.11 -0.21
N LYS A 105 -3.56 5.55 -0.42
CA LYS A 105 -3.89 6.98 -0.47
C LYS A 105 -3.67 7.67 0.87
N GLN A 106 -4.00 7.00 1.99
CA GLN A 106 -3.74 7.52 3.33
C GLN A 106 -2.24 7.68 3.59
N TRP A 107 -1.42 6.68 3.24
CA TRP A 107 0.03 6.76 3.36
C TRP A 107 0.62 7.96 2.59
N MET A 108 0.09 8.25 1.40
CA MET A 108 0.49 9.41 0.61
C MET A 108 0.00 10.75 1.21
N ALA A 109 -1.18 10.77 1.82
CA ALA A 109 -1.69 11.94 2.53
C ALA A 109 -0.85 12.25 3.79
N ASP A 110 -0.37 11.22 4.49
CA ASP A 110 0.42 11.35 5.73
C ASP A 110 1.89 11.73 5.47
N HIS A 111 2.41 11.55 4.25
CA HIS A 111 3.78 11.95 3.87
C HIS A 111 3.93 13.46 3.73
N LEU A 112 4.11 14.15 4.87
CA LEU A 112 4.21 15.60 4.99
C LEU A 112 5.45 16.21 4.29
N GLN A 113 6.49 15.41 4.03
CA GLN A 113 7.74 15.82 3.35
C GLN A 113 7.82 15.12 1.99
N THR A 114 7.31 15.76 0.95
CA THR A 114 7.44 15.26 -0.43
C THR A 114 8.80 15.62 -1.02
N ALA A 115 9.35 14.78 -1.90
CA ALA A 115 10.67 14.99 -2.50
C ALA A 115 10.73 16.21 -3.44
N GLY A 116 9.59 16.64 -3.97
CA GLY A 116 9.45 17.85 -4.76
C GLY A 116 8.00 18.13 -5.14
N SER A 117 7.80 19.01 -6.11
CA SER A 117 6.48 19.40 -6.58
C SER A 117 6.40 19.67 -8.08
N VAL A 118 5.18 19.59 -8.60
CA VAL A 118 4.83 20.01 -9.96
C VAL A 118 3.67 20.99 -9.92
N THR A 119 3.79 22.07 -10.69
CA THR A 119 2.72 23.06 -10.86
C THR A 119 1.87 22.68 -12.06
N LEU A 120 0.56 22.75 -11.89
CA LEU A 120 -0.43 22.31 -12.86
C LEU A 120 -1.18 23.49 -13.47
N ASP A 121 -1.52 23.37 -14.75
CA ASP A 121 -2.48 24.31 -15.37
C ASP A 121 -3.91 24.08 -14.87
N ALA A 122 -4.77 25.07 -15.10
CA ALA A 122 -6.17 25.01 -14.66
C ALA A 122 -6.95 23.80 -15.23
N GLY A 123 -6.64 23.36 -16.46
CA GLY A 123 -7.31 22.22 -17.08
C GLY A 123 -6.93 20.89 -16.43
N ALA A 124 -5.66 20.74 -16.05
CA ALA A 124 -5.18 19.60 -15.29
C ALA A 124 -5.79 19.57 -13.89
N VAL A 125 -5.80 20.71 -13.18
CA VAL A 125 -6.45 20.83 -11.86
C VAL A 125 -7.93 20.43 -11.94
N GLN A 126 -8.65 20.89 -12.95
CA GLN A 126 -10.06 20.52 -13.14
C GLN A 126 -10.23 19.02 -13.40
N LYS A 127 -9.45 18.42 -14.30
CA LYS A 127 -9.53 16.97 -14.59
C LYS A 127 -9.19 16.10 -13.38
N LEU A 128 -8.26 16.56 -12.55
CA LEU A 128 -7.88 15.88 -11.32
C LEU A 128 -9.01 15.92 -10.29
N THR A 129 -9.53 17.12 -10.02
CA THR A 129 -10.50 17.36 -8.95
C THR A 129 -11.92 16.93 -9.30
N ALA A 130 -12.36 17.11 -10.54
CA ALA A 130 -13.72 16.81 -10.98
C ALA A 130 -13.89 15.40 -11.57
N GLU A 131 -12.88 14.88 -12.26
CA GLU A 131 -13.00 13.63 -13.03
C GLU A 131 -12.15 12.48 -12.46
N GLY A 132 -11.29 12.73 -11.47
CA GLY A 132 -10.42 11.70 -10.87
C GLY A 132 -9.47 11.06 -11.88
N LYS A 133 -9.06 11.82 -12.92
CA LYS A 133 -8.16 11.34 -13.97
C LYS A 133 -6.70 11.38 -13.52
N SER A 134 -5.86 10.63 -14.22
CA SER A 134 -4.41 10.67 -14.04
C SER A 134 -3.83 12.02 -14.48
N LEU A 135 -2.67 12.38 -13.92
CA LEU A 135 -1.93 13.57 -14.34
C LEU A 135 -1.07 13.24 -15.56
N LEU A 136 -1.34 13.92 -16.69
CA LEU A 136 -0.53 13.83 -17.90
C LEU A 136 0.54 14.93 -17.94
N PRO A 137 1.71 14.70 -18.57
CA PRO A 137 2.77 15.71 -18.68
C PRO A 137 2.31 17.03 -19.32
N ILE A 138 1.34 16.97 -20.25
CA ILE A 138 0.80 18.16 -20.93
C ILE A 138 0.22 19.21 -19.98
N GLY A 139 -0.28 18.76 -18.82
CA GLY A 139 -0.89 19.59 -17.79
C GLY A 139 0.10 20.20 -16.80
N VAL A 140 1.39 19.86 -16.89
CA VAL A 140 2.43 20.34 -15.97
C VAL A 140 3.09 21.59 -16.55
N VAL A 141 3.08 22.69 -15.79
CA VAL A 141 3.65 23.99 -16.19
C VAL A 141 5.01 24.27 -15.57
N ALA A 142 5.31 23.67 -14.41
CA ALA A 142 6.62 23.79 -13.76
C ALA A 142 6.94 22.56 -12.91
N VAL A 143 8.23 22.31 -12.68
CA VAL A 143 8.76 21.23 -11.83
C VAL A 143 9.77 21.83 -10.86
N ALA A 144 9.59 21.59 -9.56
CA ALA A 144 10.44 22.11 -8.50
C ALA A 144 10.98 20.97 -7.60
N GLY A 145 12.22 21.13 -7.13
CA GLY A 145 12.93 20.11 -6.36
C GLY A 145 13.56 19.02 -7.23
N GLU A 146 14.21 18.07 -6.57
CA GLU A 146 14.85 16.91 -7.19
C GLU A 146 14.21 15.64 -6.62
N PHE A 147 13.64 14.83 -7.50
CA PHE A 147 12.98 13.57 -7.14
C PHE A 147 13.28 12.51 -8.20
N GLY A 148 13.31 11.26 -7.75
CA GLY A 148 13.40 10.07 -8.59
C GLY A 148 12.02 9.52 -8.95
N ARG A 149 12.03 8.45 -9.74
CA ARG A 149 10.83 7.67 -10.02
C ARG A 149 10.39 6.92 -8.77
N GLY A 150 9.08 6.81 -8.56
CA GLY A 150 8.52 6.18 -7.37
C GLY A 150 8.44 7.10 -6.14
N ASP A 151 9.01 8.30 -6.21
CA ASP A 151 8.91 9.27 -5.12
C ASP A 151 7.52 9.91 -5.05
N VAL A 152 7.10 10.26 -3.84
CA VAL A 152 5.88 11.04 -3.62
C VAL A 152 6.18 12.52 -3.83
N ILE A 153 5.44 13.14 -4.75
CA ILE A 153 5.52 14.57 -5.07
C ILE A 153 4.18 15.26 -4.84
N THR A 154 4.23 16.57 -4.58
CA THR A 154 3.04 17.41 -4.43
C THR A 154 2.65 18.05 -5.76
N CYS A 155 1.38 17.97 -6.13
CA CYS A 155 0.80 18.71 -7.26
C CYS A 155 0.20 20.01 -6.75
N THR A 156 0.66 21.15 -7.25
CA THR A 156 0.12 22.48 -6.89
C THR A 156 -0.59 23.12 -8.07
N ASP A 157 -1.55 24.02 -7.80
CA ASP A 157 -2.02 24.96 -8.81
C ASP A 157 -1.01 26.12 -8.99
N GLU A 158 -1.30 27.01 -9.94
CA GLU A 158 -0.49 28.20 -10.24
C GLU A 158 -0.45 29.23 -9.08
N ALA A 159 -1.40 29.16 -8.13
CA ALA A 159 -1.40 29.97 -6.92
C ALA A 159 -0.56 29.33 -5.79
N GLY A 160 0.04 28.16 -6.03
CA GLY A 160 0.83 27.43 -5.06
C GLY A 160 0.01 26.60 -4.06
N ARG A 161 -1.31 26.48 -4.26
CA ARG A 161 -2.16 25.63 -3.41
C ARG A 161 -1.90 24.17 -3.75
N ALA A 162 -1.66 23.35 -2.74
CA ALA A 162 -1.56 21.90 -2.93
C ALA A 162 -2.94 21.33 -3.29
N ILE A 163 -2.99 20.61 -4.43
CA ILE A 163 -4.21 20.01 -4.99
C ILE A 163 -4.23 18.50 -4.76
N ALA A 164 -3.06 17.87 -4.90
CA ALA A 164 -2.92 16.43 -4.79
C ALA A 164 -1.51 16.03 -4.36
N ARG A 165 -1.35 14.78 -3.92
CA ARG A 165 -0.05 14.11 -3.80
C ARG A 165 -0.08 12.83 -4.62
N GLY A 166 1.05 12.51 -5.23
CA GLY A 166 1.15 11.45 -6.22
C GLY A 166 2.51 10.76 -6.24
N ILE A 167 2.55 9.48 -6.58
CA ILE A 167 3.80 8.79 -6.91
C ILE A 167 4.12 9.04 -8.37
N THR A 168 5.29 9.63 -8.65
CA THR A 168 5.70 9.97 -10.01
C THR A 168 6.29 8.78 -10.76
N ASN A 169 5.93 8.66 -12.04
CA ASN A 169 6.50 7.68 -12.97
C ASN A 169 7.83 8.17 -13.59
N TYR A 170 8.11 9.46 -13.52
CA TYR A 170 9.30 10.07 -14.12
C TYR A 170 10.12 10.84 -13.08
N ALA A 171 11.44 10.80 -13.21
CA ALA A 171 12.32 11.61 -12.39
C ALA A 171 12.17 13.10 -12.74
N SER A 172 12.57 14.00 -11.84
CA SER A 172 12.43 15.45 -12.03
C SER A 172 13.13 15.97 -13.30
N SER A 173 14.30 15.42 -13.65
CA SER A 173 15.03 15.74 -14.89
C SER A 173 14.28 15.33 -16.15
N GLU A 174 13.54 14.23 -16.10
CA GLU A 174 12.71 13.72 -17.20
C GLU A 174 11.41 14.53 -17.29
N ALA A 175 10.74 14.75 -16.15
CA ALA A 175 9.52 15.53 -16.04
C ALA A 175 9.69 16.94 -16.63
N ARG A 176 10.84 17.61 -16.39
CA ARG A 176 11.17 18.91 -16.99
C ARG A 176 11.25 18.88 -18.51
N ARG A 177 11.64 17.76 -19.11
CA ARG A 177 11.77 17.61 -20.57
C ARG A 177 10.43 17.32 -21.24
N ILE A 178 9.54 16.61 -20.55
CA ILE A 178 8.22 16.20 -21.07
C ILE A 178 7.05 17.09 -20.60
N MET A 179 7.29 18.03 -19.70
CA MET A 179 6.25 18.99 -19.28
C MET A 179 5.71 19.77 -20.49
N ARG A 180 4.40 20.03 -20.51
CA ARG A 180 3.68 20.63 -21.65
C ARG A 180 3.75 19.84 -22.96
N ARG A 181 4.09 18.54 -22.90
CA ARG A 181 4.12 17.65 -24.07
C ARG A 181 2.99 16.62 -23.99
N PRO A 182 2.35 16.27 -25.12
CA PRO A 182 1.42 15.15 -25.17
C PRO A 182 2.17 13.83 -24.93
N SER A 183 1.50 12.84 -24.35
CA SER A 183 2.11 11.56 -23.99
C SER A 183 2.76 10.82 -25.18
N ALA A 184 2.26 11.04 -26.40
CA ALA A 184 2.83 10.47 -27.62
C ALA A 184 4.26 10.98 -27.94
N GLU A 185 4.66 12.16 -27.43
CA GLU A 185 5.99 12.73 -27.65
C GLU A 185 7.04 12.22 -26.66
N ILE A 186 6.64 11.54 -25.57
CA ILE A 186 7.56 11.09 -24.51
C ILE A 186 8.69 10.23 -25.09
N ALA A 187 8.34 9.25 -25.93
CA ALA A 187 9.32 8.34 -26.56
C ALA A 187 10.40 9.09 -27.33
N ALA A 188 9.98 10.09 -28.12
CA ALA A 188 10.88 10.88 -28.94
C ALA A 188 11.78 11.78 -28.10
N ILE A 189 11.27 12.30 -26.98
CA ILE A 189 12.00 13.21 -26.10
C ILE A 189 12.99 12.46 -25.20
N LEU A 190 12.56 11.35 -24.58
CA LEU A 190 13.34 10.65 -23.57
C LEU A 190 14.10 9.43 -24.11
N GLY A 191 13.72 8.92 -25.29
CA GLY A 191 14.25 7.68 -25.87
C GLY A 191 13.56 6.41 -25.36
N PHE A 192 12.58 6.54 -24.48
CA PHE A 192 11.76 5.44 -23.94
C PHE A 192 10.40 5.99 -23.46
N VAL A 193 9.45 5.10 -23.19
CA VAL A 193 8.19 5.40 -22.49
C VAL A 193 7.94 4.28 -21.50
N GLU A 194 7.63 4.64 -20.26
CA GLU A 194 7.08 3.67 -19.29
C GLU A 194 5.57 3.77 -19.32
N GLU A 195 5.01 4.82 -18.73
CA GLU A 195 3.58 5.11 -18.76
C GLU A 195 3.27 6.42 -19.49
N PRO A 196 2.08 6.56 -20.12
CA PRO A 196 1.68 7.81 -20.73
C PRO A 196 1.40 8.92 -19.70
N GLU A 197 1.20 8.57 -18.43
CA GLU A 197 0.93 9.49 -17.34
C GLU A 197 2.19 9.83 -16.51
N LEU A 198 2.26 11.08 -16.03
CA LEU A 198 3.26 11.46 -15.03
C LEU A 198 2.92 10.86 -13.66
N ILE A 199 1.64 10.88 -13.28
CA ILE A 199 1.12 10.27 -12.06
C ILE A 199 -0.20 9.58 -12.42
N HIS A 200 -0.27 8.26 -12.22
CA HIS A 200 -1.50 7.51 -12.41
C HIS A 200 -2.53 7.83 -11.31
N ARG A 201 -3.84 7.85 -11.64
CA ARG A 201 -4.93 8.17 -10.69
C ARG A 201 -4.97 7.28 -9.43
N ASP A 202 -4.56 6.02 -9.56
CA ASP A 202 -4.53 5.08 -8.43
C ASP A 202 -3.34 5.34 -7.50
N ASN A 203 -2.33 6.02 -8.03
CA ASN A 203 -1.14 6.47 -7.34
C ASN A 203 -1.24 7.96 -6.98
N MET A 204 -2.45 8.44 -6.70
CA MET A 204 -2.74 9.84 -6.41
C MET A 204 -3.86 9.99 -5.38
N VAL A 205 -3.73 11.00 -4.53
CA VAL A 205 -4.73 11.42 -3.53
C VAL A 205 -4.95 12.93 -3.62
N LEU A 206 -6.21 13.36 -3.62
CA LEU A 206 -6.57 14.78 -3.56
C LEU A 206 -6.47 15.29 -2.11
N LEU A 207 -6.18 16.58 -1.94
CA LEU A 207 -6.05 17.26 -0.65
C LEU A 207 -7.21 18.22 -0.36
#